data_AF-A0A4V6M0W6-F1
#
_entry.id   AF-A0A4V6M0W6-F1
#
_cell.length_a   1.000
_cell.length_b   1.000
_cell.length_c   1.000
_cell.angle_alpha   90.00
_cell.angle_beta   90.00
_cell.angle_gamma   90.00
#
_symmetry.space_group_name_H-M   'P 1'
#
loop_
_entity.id
_entity.type
_entity.pdbx_description
1 polymer ?
#
loop_
_entity_poly.entity_id
_entity_poly.type
_entity_poly.pdbx_seq_one_letter_code
_entity_poly.pdbx_strand_id
1 'polypeptide(L)'
;MRAAICAREDYETQGRLLEALARAGAHPEDEFDLEVPLPSGFLRFRVGAELFDVFSDAWAVELHGPDELVKHLLAVMAEAA
;
A
#
# COMPACT_ATOMS: atom_id res chain seq x y z
N MET A 1 -13.38 0.77 -0.12
CA MET A 1 -12.95 1.86 0.79
C MET A 1 -11.69 2.54 0.25
N ARG A 2 -11.54 3.83 0.55
CA ARG A 2 -10.31 4.60 0.38
C ARG A 2 -9.74 4.95 1.75
N ALA A 3 -8.43 4.81 1.93
CA ALA A 3 -7.73 5.19 3.14
C ALA A 3 -6.49 6.03 2.79
N ALA A 4 -6.40 7.24 3.35
CA ALA A 4 -5.16 8.01 3.31
C ALA A 4 -4.13 7.35 4.25
N ILE A 5 -2.91 7.14 3.75
CA ILE A 5 -1.85 6.47 4.50
C ILE A 5 -0.90 7.51 5.10
N CYS A 6 -0.30 8.35 4.25
CA CYS A 6 0.65 9.35 4.69
C CYS A 6 0.85 10.45 3.63
N ALA A 7 1.55 11.51 4.02
CA ALA A 7 2.08 12.48 3.07
C ALA A 7 3.18 11.84 2.21
N ARG A 8 3.36 12.34 0.98
CA ARG A 8 4.32 11.77 0.02
C ARG A 8 5.77 11.75 0.51
N GLU A 9 6.12 12.63 1.42
CA GLU A 9 7.45 12.80 2.01
C GLU A 9 7.68 11.96 3.28
N ASP A 10 6.64 11.30 3.80
CA ASP A 10 6.76 10.38 4.94
C ASP A 10 7.25 9.00 4.47
N TYR A 11 8.57 8.91 4.26
CA TYR A 11 9.23 7.70 3.80
C TYR A 11 9.22 6.58 4.84
N GLU A 12 9.16 6.91 6.12
CA GLU A 12 9.07 5.92 7.20
C GLU A 12 7.74 5.17 7.12
N THR A 13 6.62 5.89 7.00
CA THR A 13 5.31 5.26 6.87
C THR A 13 5.15 4.52 5.54
N GLN A 14 5.77 4.99 4.45
CA GLN A 14 5.85 4.22 3.20
C GLN A 14 6.62 2.90 3.37
N GLY A 15 7.70 2.90 4.15
CA GLY A 15 8.43 1.68 4.49
C GLY A 15 7.55 0.68 5.25
N ARG A 16 6.82 1.16 6.26
CA ARG A 16 5.84 0.34 7.00
C ARG A 16 4.73 -0.20 6.10
N LEU A 17 4.27 0.60 5.12
CA LEU A 17 3.30 0.14 4.13
C LEU A 17 3.88 -1.02 3.30
N LEU A 18 5.08 -0.87 2.74
CA LEU A 18 5.72 -1.97 1.97
C LEU A 18 5.89 -3.24 2.79
N GLU A 19 6.31 -3.12 4.05
CA GLU A 19 6.41 -4.26 4.96
C GLU A 19 5.04 -4.92 5.20
N ALA A 20 4.00 -4.12 5.44
CA ALA A 20 2.65 -4.63 5.61
C ALA A 20 2.11 -5.32 4.35
N LEU A 21 2.40 -4.78 3.16
CA LEU A 21 2.08 -5.42 1.88
C LEU A 21 2.75 -6.79 1.76
N ALA A 22 4.06 -6.87 2.07
CA ALA A 22 4.79 -8.13 2.05
C ALA A 22 4.22 -9.15 3.05
N ARG A 23 3.91 -8.73 4.29
CA ARG A 23 3.33 -9.59 5.33
C ARG A 23 1.93 -10.08 4.98
N ALA A 24 1.14 -9.27 4.28
CA ALA A 24 -0.18 -9.63 3.77
C ALA A 24 -0.13 -10.55 2.53
N GLY A 25 1.07 -10.83 1.99
CA GLY A 25 1.22 -11.60 0.75
C GLY A 25 0.70 -10.85 -0.47
N ALA A 26 0.81 -9.51 -0.46
CA ALA A 26 0.43 -8.69 -1.59
C ALA A 26 1.50 -8.76 -2.69
N HIS A 27 1.06 -8.97 -3.92
CA HIS A 27 1.92 -8.98 -5.10
C HIS A 27 1.48 -7.90 -6.09
N PRO A 28 2.41 -7.09 -6.65
CA PRO A 28 2.07 -6.16 -7.72
C PRO A 28 1.64 -6.94 -8.97
N GLU A 29 0.66 -6.42 -9.71
CA GLU A 29 0.24 -7.02 -11.00
C GLU A 29 1.23 -6.72 -12.12
N ASP A 30 1.98 -5.62 -12.04
CA ASP A 30 3.06 -5.31 -12.97
C ASP A 30 4.41 -5.75 -12.38
N GLU A 31 5.31 -6.24 -13.24
CA GLU A 31 6.65 -6.69 -12.85
C GLU A 31 7.58 -5.49 -12.65
N PHE A 32 7.58 -4.91 -11.44
CA PHE A 32 8.56 -3.91 -11.02
C PHE A 32 8.93 -4.07 -9.55
N ASP A 33 10.17 -3.69 -9.24
CA ASP A 33 10.65 -3.68 -7.85
C ASP A 33 10.06 -2.47 -7.11
N LEU A 34 9.48 -2.74 -5.95
CA LEU A 34 8.93 -1.72 -5.07
C LEU A 34 9.98 -1.25 -4.08
N GLU A 35 10.32 0.02 -4.15
CA GLU A 35 11.25 0.67 -3.23
C GLU A 35 10.61 1.92 -2.62
N VAL A 36 11.15 2.38 -1.49
CA VAL A 36 10.83 3.70 -0.93
C VAL A 36 11.84 4.71 -1.46
N PRO A 37 11.40 5.86 -2.01
CA PRO A 37 10.01 6.31 -2.09
C PRO A 37 9.18 5.56 -3.14
N LEU A 38 7.90 5.34 -2.83
CA LEU A 38 6.99 4.63 -3.76
C LEU A 38 6.92 5.35 -5.12
N PRO A 39 6.88 4.61 -6.24
CA PRO A 39 6.68 5.19 -7.56
C PRO A 39 5.40 6.02 -7.60
N SER A 40 5.44 7.17 -8.29
CA SER A 40 4.24 7.97 -8.49
C SER A 40 3.32 7.28 -9.51
N GLY A 41 2.02 7.27 -9.23
CA GLY A 41 1.00 6.70 -10.09
C GLY A 41 0.05 5.76 -9.35
N PHE A 42 -0.62 4.92 -10.12
CA PHE A 42 -1.47 3.83 -9.64
C PHE A 42 -0.71 2.52 -9.72
N LEU A 43 -0.53 1.87 -8.58
CA LEU A 43 0.13 0.59 -8.45
C LEU A 43 -0.93 -0.43 -8.03
N ARG A 44 -1.19 -1.42 -8.88
CA ARG A 44 -2.19 -2.45 -8.60
C ARG A 44 -1.55 -3.64 -7.93
N PHE A 45 -2.23 -4.15 -6.91
CA PHE A 45 -1.80 -5.30 -6.13
C PHE A 45 -2.90 -6.35 -6.00
N ARG A 46 -2.48 -7.57 -5.74
CA ARG A 46 -3.34 -8.72 -5.45
C ARG A 46 -2.97 -9.36 -4.11
N VAL A 47 -3.98 -9.71 -3.33
CA VAL A 47 -3.87 -10.61 -2.17
C VAL A 47 -4.87 -11.74 -2.37
N GLY A 48 -4.38 -12.96 -2.63
CA GLY A 48 -5.23 -14.08 -3.01
C GLY A 48 -6.04 -13.78 -4.28
N ALA A 49 -7.37 -13.70 -4.16
CA ALA A 49 -8.27 -13.37 -5.27
C ALA A 49 -8.68 -11.89 -5.32
N GLU A 50 -8.38 -11.11 -4.28
CA GLU A 50 -8.79 -9.71 -4.16
C GLU A 50 -7.74 -8.77 -4.77
N LEU A 51 -8.21 -7.66 -5.32
CA LEU A 51 -7.39 -6.60 -5.90
C LEU A 51 -7.56 -5.32 -5.09
N PHE A 52 -6.47 -4.57 -4.96
CA PHE A 52 -6.48 -3.21 -4.43
C PHE A 52 -5.39 -2.38 -5.12
N ASP A 53 -5.49 -1.07 -5.00
CA ASP A 53 -4.59 -0.11 -5.63
C ASP A 53 -3.91 0.74 -4.53
N VAL A 54 -2.61 0.96 -4.68
CA VAL A 54 -1.86 2.00 -4.00
C VAL A 54 -1.76 3.18 -4.96
N PHE A 55 -2.25 4.35 -4.55
CA PHE A 55 -2.07 5.59 -5.29
C PHE A 55 -1.03 6.45 -4.59
N SER A 56 -0.04 6.93 -5.36
CA SER A 56 1.03 7.80 -4.86
C SER A 56 1.17 8.98 -5.82
N ASP A 57 1.02 10.21 -5.33
CA ASP A 57 1.22 11.42 -6.13
C ASP A 57 2.19 12.40 -5.46
N ALA A 58 2.17 13.68 -5.86
CA ALA A 58 3.05 14.68 -5.28
C ALA A 58 2.73 15.00 -3.80
N TRP A 59 1.57 14.59 -3.29
CA TRP A 59 1.05 15.04 -2.00
C TRP A 59 0.83 13.89 -1.02
N ALA A 60 0.33 12.75 -1.48
CA ALA A 60 -0.10 11.68 -0.59
C ALA A 60 0.14 10.28 -1.15
N VAL A 61 0.12 9.31 -0.23
CA VAL A 61 0.00 7.89 -0.51
C VAL A 61 -1.33 7.39 0.05
N GLU A 62 -2.06 6.62 -0.73
CA GLU A 62 -3.42 6.15 -0.40
C GLU A 62 -3.65 4.70 -0.83
N LEU A 63 -4.53 4.01 -0.11
CA LEU A 63 -5.03 2.68 -0.45
C LEU A 63 -6.48 2.74 -0.92
N HIS A 64 -6.79 2.00 -1.98
CA HIS A 64 -8.14 1.89 -2.55
C HIS A 64 -8.44 0.43 -2.84
N GLY A 65 -9.50 -0.14 -2.25
CA GLY A 65 -9.84 -1.54 -2.47
C GLY A 65 -11.06 -2.01 -1.67
N PRO A 66 -11.33 -3.33 -1.63
CA PRO A 66 -12.36 -3.91 -0.78
C PRO A 66 -12.18 -3.52 0.70
N ASP A 67 -13.29 -3.22 1.38
CA ASP A 67 -13.25 -2.66 2.73
C ASP A 67 -12.50 -3.54 3.72
N GLU A 68 -12.78 -4.84 3.73
CA GLU A 68 -12.14 -5.79 4.65
C GLU A 68 -10.65 -5.96 4.37
N LEU A 69 -10.25 -5.96 3.09
CA LEU A 69 -8.83 -6.00 2.72
C LEU A 69 -8.09 -4.74 3.15
N VAL A 70 -8.65 -3.55 2.91
CA VAL A 70 -8.01 -2.30 3.34
C VAL A 70 -7.95 -2.21 4.87
N LYS A 71 -9.01 -2.61 5.60
CA LYS A 71 -8.97 -2.68 7.08
C LYS A 71 -7.90 -3.64 7.57
N HIS A 72 -7.78 -4.80 6.94
CA HIS A 72 -6.74 -5.78 7.27
C HIS A 72 -5.33 -5.21 7.07
N LEU A 73 -5.06 -4.57 5.93
CA LEU A 73 -3.77 -3.92 5.66
C LEU A 73 -3.45 -2.83 6.69
N LEU A 74 -4.44 -2.00 7.06
CA LEU A 74 -4.25 -0.97 8.09
C LEU A 74 -3.95 -1.57 9.47
N ALA A 75 -4.56 -2.71 9.82
CA ALA A 75 -4.25 -3.43 11.05
C ALA A 75 -2.82 -3.99 11.04
N VAL A 76 -2.39 -4.60 9.93
CA VAL A 76 -1.01 -5.12 9.78
C VAL A 76 0.02 -3.98 9.86
N MET A 77 -0.28 -2.81 9.26
CA MET A 77 0.58 -1.63 9.38
C MET A 77 0.71 -1.15 10.83
N ALA A 78 -0.38 -1.15 11.60
CA ALA A 78 -0.35 -0.73 13.00
C ALA A 78 0.47 -1.68 13.90
N GLU A 79 0.58 -2.96 13.54
CA GLU A 79 1.41 -3.95 14.23
C GLU A 79 2.90 -3.86 13.87
N ALA A 80 3.25 -3.20 12.76
CA ALA A 80 4.62 -2.97 12.31
C ALA A 80 5.23 -1.66 12.86
N ALA A 81 4.51 -0.96 13.76
CA ALA A 81 4.92 0.31 14.34
C ALA A 81 5.80 0.17 15.60
#